data_AF-B7ANF2-F1
#
_entry.id   AF-B7ANF2-F1
#
_cell.length_a   1.000
_cell.length_b   1.000
_cell.length_c   1.000
_cell.angle_alpha   90.00
_cell.angle_beta   90.00
_cell.angle_gamma   90.00
#
_symmetry.space_group_name_H-M   'P 1'
#
loop_
_entity.id
_entity.type
_entity.pdbx_description
1 polymer ?
#
loop_
_entity_poly.entity_id
_entity_poly.type
_entity_poly.pdbx_seq_one_letter_code
_entity_poly.pdbx_strand_id
1 'polypeptide(L)'
;MHRGTHFFKEMRTGKKKVLIGSTDKCGTGVNVQTHLVAMHHVDCPWKPSSIEQREGRGIRQGNENEEVAIYRYVTKGTFDAYNWSLVENKQRFISQVMTSKAVSRSCEDIDEATLSYAEIKAVATGNPLIKEKMEIDNDVQRLKLLKASYDNQRYGLQDNFMIKYPKLIKTATEKLANVREDVKARDKELIDNPEFAITIGKATYTERVDGGTMMLEAISKCKTGETTAIGKFHGFELLVEKNFLDINYMVLRGKTEYKAELSTSPVGSMVKLENLFNGLHENIDFLEKKIEQYQNDLEASKTEYDKPFAYSTELEEKLARQCELNAQLDLENAKAVDADLSGPEEEREADDRMEAAAIVAEDKGTYSADREGRTR
;
A
#
# COMPACT_ATOMS: atom_id res chain seq x y z
N MET A 1 -14.24 25.90 44.67
CA MET A 1 -13.18 25.63 43.66
C MET A 1 -11.73 25.68 44.18
N HIS A 2 -11.35 26.50 45.16
CA HIS A 2 -9.93 26.75 45.49
C HIS A 2 -9.03 25.59 45.99
N ARG A 3 -9.55 24.41 46.37
CA ARG A 3 -8.70 23.34 46.97
C ARG A 3 -7.79 22.61 45.95
N GLY A 4 -8.20 22.47 44.69
CA GLY A 4 -7.48 21.67 43.69
C GLY A 4 -6.17 22.32 43.21
N THR A 5 -6.18 23.62 42.93
CA THR A 5 -4.99 24.36 42.47
C THR A 5 -3.87 24.41 43.51
N HIS A 6 -4.22 24.43 44.80
CA HIS A 6 -3.26 24.33 45.88
C HIS A 6 -2.55 22.97 45.89
N PHE A 7 -3.30 21.86 45.77
CA PHE A 7 -2.75 20.51 45.75
C PHE A 7 -1.71 20.32 44.63
N PHE A 8 -2.03 20.74 43.40
CA PHE A 8 -1.09 20.61 42.28
C PHE A 8 0.15 21.49 42.45
N LYS A 9 0.04 22.67 43.08
CA LYS A 9 1.20 23.51 43.43
C LYS A 9 2.11 22.85 44.47
N GLU A 10 1.56 22.08 45.42
CA GLU A 10 2.32 21.33 46.42
C GLU A 10 3.00 20.08 45.83
N MET A 11 2.34 19.38 44.89
CA MET A 11 2.98 18.31 44.10
C MET A 11 4.16 18.85 43.29
N ARG A 12 3.95 19.93 42.53
CA ARG A 12 4.99 20.58 41.69
C ARG A 12 6.12 21.24 42.48
N THR A 13 6.04 21.29 43.81
CA THR A 13 7.11 21.78 44.70
C THR A 13 7.64 20.68 45.63
N GLY A 14 7.39 19.41 45.32
CA GLY A 14 7.90 18.25 46.04
C GLY A 14 7.35 18.05 47.47
N LYS A 15 6.49 18.95 47.95
CA LYS A 15 5.87 18.87 49.28
C LYS A 15 4.94 17.68 49.42
N LYS A 16 4.28 17.30 48.32
CA LYS A 16 3.48 16.07 48.22
C LYS A 16 4.14 15.14 47.20
N LYS A 17 4.33 13.89 47.61
CA LYS A 17 5.13 12.89 46.87
C LYS A 17 4.29 11.91 46.04
N VAL A 18 2.98 11.82 46.29
CA VAL A 18 2.07 10.86 45.65
C VAL A 18 0.78 11.57 45.25
N LEU A 19 0.36 11.34 44.01
CA LEU A 19 -0.94 11.73 43.46
C LEU A 19 -1.61 10.46 42.92
N ILE A 20 -2.85 10.21 43.32
CA ILE A 20 -3.74 9.18 42.78
C ILE A 20 -4.98 9.89 42.25
N GLY A 21 -5.45 9.51 41.07
CA GLY A 21 -6.65 10.09 40.45
C GLY A 21 -7.04 9.37 39.16
N SER A 22 -8.33 9.44 38.80
CA SER A 22 -8.82 8.84 37.57
C SER A 22 -8.35 9.59 36.32
N THR A 23 -8.40 8.92 35.17
CA THR A 23 -7.98 9.50 33.88
C THR A 23 -8.70 10.82 33.59
N ASP A 24 -9.99 10.94 33.92
CA ASP A 24 -10.75 12.18 33.68
C ASP A 24 -10.36 13.32 34.62
N LYS A 25 -10.10 13.02 35.91
CA LYS A 25 -9.77 14.04 36.91
C LYS A 25 -8.31 14.51 36.84
N CYS A 26 -7.42 13.69 36.30
CA CYS A 26 -6.07 14.09 35.92
C CYS A 26 -5.93 14.46 34.43
N GLY A 27 -7.04 14.38 33.67
CA GLY A 27 -7.09 14.40 32.20
C GLY A 27 -6.92 15.75 31.53
N THR A 28 -7.12 16.86 32.22
CA THR A 28 -6.95 18.21 31.66
C THR A 28 -6.34 19.18 32.68
N GLY A 29 -5.42 20.04 32.24
CA GLY A 29 -4.91 21.18 33.02
C GLY A 29 -3.97 20.89 34.20
N VAL A 30 -3.61 19.64 34.48
CA VAL A 30 -2.75 19.28 35.62
C VAL A 30 -1.25 19.45 35.27
N ASN A 31 -0.54 20.25 36.07
CA ASN A 31 0.90 20.55 35.92
C ASN A 31 1.64 20.13 37.20
N VAL A 32 2.22 18.93 37.18
CA VAL A 32 2.87 18.26 38.33
C VAL A 32 4.18 17.53 37.95
N GLN A 33 4.63 17.66 36.71
CA GLN A 33 5.71 16.87 36.12
C GLN A 33 7.12 17.20 36.63
N THR A 34 7.32 18.30 37.36
CA THR A 34 8.66 18.83 37.71
C THR A 34 9.56 17.88 38.50
N HIS A 35 9.00 17.03 39.36
CA HIS A 35 9.77 16.03 40.12
C HIS A 35 9.17 14.62 39.96
N LEU A 36 8.66 14.29 38.77
CA LEU A 36 7.99 13.01 38.54
C LEU A 36 9.00 11.90 38.26
N VAL A 37 9.16 10.98 39.21
CA VAL A 37 10.09 9.83 39.10
C VAL A 37 9.41 8.59 38.50
N ALA A 38 8.11 8.40 38.77
CA ALA A 38 7.37 7.20 38.35
C ALA A 38 5.90 7.49 38.03
N MET A 39 5.34 6.68 37.13
CA MET A 39 3.91 6.60 36.81
C MET A 39 3.41 5.18 37.02
N HIS A 40 2.19 5.04 37.55
CA HIS A 40 1.59 3.75 37.88
C HIS A 40 0.24 3.63 37.18
N HIS A 41 0.14 2.73 36.19
CA HIS A 41 -1.09 2.44 35.45
C HIS A 41 -1.72 1.17 35.99
N VAL A 42 -2.77 1.36 36.79
CA VAL A 42 -3.51 0.29 37.47
C VAL A 42 -4.57 -0.34 36.56
N ASP A 43 -4.97 0.36 35.49
CA ASP A 43 -6.03 -0.03 34.56
C ASP A 43 -5.59 0.07 33.09
N CYS A 44 -6.03 -0.89 32.26
CA CYS A 44 -5.89 -0.84 30.80
C CYS A 44 -7.07 -0.07 30.15
N PRO A 45 -6.84 1.08 29.48
CA PRO A 45 -7.90 1.82 28.83
C PRO A 45 -8.17 1.31 27.40
N TRP A 46 -9.43 1.34 26.98
CA TRP A 46 -9.92 0.83 25.68
C TRP A 46 -9.38 1.53 24.41
N LYS A 47 -8.52 2.54 24.53
CA LYS A 47 -7.99 3.39 23.43
C LYS A 47 -6.50 3.65 23.64
N PRO A 48 -5.62 3.37 22.65
CA PRO A 48 -4.17 3.62 22.78
C PRO A 48 -3.83 5.08 23.10
N SER A 49 -4.53 6.04 22.48
CA SER A 49 -4.35 7.47 22.73
C SER A 49 -4.65 7.88 24.18
N SER A 50 -5.40 7.09 24.95
CA SER A 50 -5.57 7.35 26.39
C SER A 50 -4.34 6.99 27.22
N ILE A 51 -3.45 6.12 26.72
CA ILE A 51 -2.17 5.77 27.37
C ILE A 51 -1.14 6.82 27.01
N GLU A 52 -0.97 7.11 25.72
CA GLU A 52 -0.11 8.20 25.22
C GLU A 52 -0.46 9.54 25.92
N GLN A 53 -1.75 9.86 26.05
CA GLN A 53 -2.21 11.06 26.74
C GLN A 53 -2.16 10.98 28.28
N ARG A 54 -1.91 9.81 28.90
CA ARG A 54 -1.52 9.70 30.32
C ARG A 54 -0.02 9.93 30.47
N GLU A 55 0.78 9.15 29.73
CA GLU A 55 2.23 9.04 29.86
C GLU A 55 2.95 10.32 29.39
N GLY A 56 2.49 10.88 28.25
CA GLY A 56 2.86 12.19 27.73
C GLY A 56 2.38 13.39 28.55
N ARG A 57 2.12 13.21 29.86
CA ARG A 57 2.06 14.28 30.88
C ARG A 57 3.30 14.31 31.76
N GLY A 58 3.84 13.12 32.06
CA GLY A 58 5.07 12.95 32.82
C GLY A 58 6.31 13.11 31.95
N ILE A 59 6.28 12.50 30.76
CA ILE A 59 7.35 12.62 29.75
C ILE A 59 7.14 13.95 29.01
N ARG A 60 7.68 15.03 29.58
CA ARG A 60 7.72 16.39 28.99
C ARG A 60 8.98 17.13 29.43
N GLN A 61 9.43 18.08 28.60
CA GLN A 61 10.44 19.06 28.99
C GLN A 61 9.98 19.81 30.27
N GLY A 62 10.89 19.94 31.24
CA GLY A 62 10.60 20.56 32.55
C GLY A 62 10.25 19.59 33.68
N ASN A 63 10.54 18.29 33.53
CA ASN A 63 10.89 17.40 34.64
C ASN A 63 12.38 17.58 34.98
N GLU A 64 12.76 17.43 36.24
CA GLU A 64 14.16 17.49 36.72
C GLU A 64 14.85 16.11 36.71
N ASN A 65 14.08 15.03 36.49
CA ASN A 65 14.61 13.66 36.31
C ASN A 65 14.86 13.38 34.83
N GLU A 66 15.99 12.73 34.52
CA GLU A 66 16.35 12.33 33.13
C GLU A 66 15.47 11.19 32.61
N GLU A 67 15.01 10.30 33.51
CA GLU A 67 14.14 9.16 33.21
C GLU A 67 12.87 9.17 34.08
N VAL A 68 11.80 8.51 33.60
CA VAL A 68 10.54 8.33 34.34
C VAL A 68 10.09 6.87 34.23
N ALA A 69 10.05 6.15 35.36
CA ALA A 69 9.67 4.74 35.37
C ALA A 69 8.15 4.56 35.16
N ILE A 70 7.74 3.75 34.16
CA ILE A 70 6.33 3.46 33.91
C ILE A 70 6.01 2.03 34.38
N TYR A 71 5.26 1.92 35.48
CA TYR A 71 4.76 0.67 36.00
C TYR A 71 3.34 0.41 35.49
N ARG A 72 3.19 -0.53 34.54
CA ARG A 72 1.90 -1.01 34.06
C ARG A 72 1.53 -2.28 34.84
N TYR A 73 0.48 -2.22 35.65
CA TYR A 73 -0.01 -3.35 36.43
C TYR A 73 -0.97 -4.18 35.59
N VAL A 74 -0.93 -5.50 35.81
CA VAL A 74 -1.74 -6.45 35.05
C VAL A 74 -2.04 -7.65 35.92
N THR A 75 -3.31 -8.05 35.98
CA THR A 75 -3.72 -9.16 36.84
C THR A 75 -3.62 -10.48 36.06
N LYS A 76 -2.83 -11.44 36.55
CA LYS A 76 -2.68 -12.75 35.89
C LYS A 76 -3.99 -13.53 35.92
N GLY A 77 -4.34 -14.14 34.78
CA GLY A 77 -5.58 -14.91 34.62
C GLY A 77 -6.82 -14.05 34.35
N THR A 78 -6.67 -12.78 33.95
CA THR A 78 -7.80 -11.85 33.78
C THR A 78 -7.92 -11.25 32.39
N PHE A 79 -9.08 -10.63 32.15
CA PHE A 79 -9.44 -9.94 30.91
C PHE A 79 -8.52 -8.75 30.55
N ASP A 80 -7.66 -8.30 31.48
CA ASP A 80 -6.61 -7.31 31.19
C ASP A 80 -5.78 -7.70 29.95
N ALA A 81 -5.45 -8.99 29.80
CA ALA A 81 -4.67 -9.49 28.67
C ALA A 81 -5.35 -9.24 27.31
N TYR A 82 -6.68 -9.36 27.26
CA TYR A 82 -7.48 -9.08 26.08
C TYR A 82 -7.56 -7.57 25.80
N ASN A 83 -7.74 -6.75 26.84
CA ASN A 83 -7.73 -5.29 26.71
C ASN A 83 -6.38 -4.78 26.15
N TRP A 84 -5.26 -5.28 26.67
CA TRP A 84 -3.93 -4.96 26.15
C TRP A 84 -3.71 -5.46 24.71
N SER A 85 -4.21 -6.66 24.35
CA SER A 85 -4.21 -7.14 22.95
C SER A 85 -5.02 -6.25 22.00
N LEU A 86 -6.18 -5.74 22.46
CA LEU A 86 -7.04 -4.85 21.70
C LEU A 86 -6.42 -3.46 21.53
N VAL A 87 -5.67 -2.97 22.53
CA VAL A 87 -4.85 -1.76 22.44
C VAL A 87 -3.68 -1.96 21.47
N GLU A 88 -2.94 -3.07 21.59
CA GLU A 88 -1.82 -3.43 20.72
C GLU A 88 -2.23 -3.41 19.24
N ASN A 89 -3.30 -4.11 18.88
CA ASN A 89 -3.79 -4.19 17.51
C ASN A 89 -4.25 -2.82 16.96
N LYS A 90 -4.88 -1.98 17.80
CA LYS A 90 -5.24 -0.60 17.42
C LYS A 90 -4.01 0.27 17.20
N GLN A 91 -3.01 0.19 18.08
CA GLN A 91 -1.78 0.97 17.96
C GLN A 91 -0.98 0.56 16.72
N ARG A 92 -0.81 -0.75 16.51
CA ARG A 92 -0.14 -1.33 15.32
C ARG A 92 -0.77 -0.84 14.02
N PHE A 93 -2.10 -0.78 13.95
CA PHE A 93 -2.83 -0.22 12.79
C PHE A 93 -2.61 1.29 12.62
N ILE A 94 -2.67 2.07 13.72
CA ILE A 94 -2.41 3.53 13.68
C ILE A 94 -0.98 3.81 13.18
N SER A 95 0.03 3.10 13.69
CA SER A 95 1.43 3.28 13.26
C SER A 95 1.65 2.90 11.79
N GLN A 96 0.96 1.87 11.28
CA GLN A 96 0.97 1.52 9.85
C GLN A 96 0.34 2.60 8.97
N VAL A 97 -0.77 3.22 9.40
CA VAL A 97 -1.41 4.33 8.67
C VAL A 97 -0.53 5.60 8.72
N MET A 98 0.05 5.92 9.88
CA MET A 98 0.87 7.12 10.09
C MET A 98 2.22 7.09 9.37
N THR A 99 2.84 5.90 9.23
CA THR A 99 4.10 5.74 8.50
C THR A 99 3.95 5.75 6.98
N SER A 100 2.73 5.60 6.45
CA SER A 100 2.41 5.60 5.01
C SER A 100 3.14 4.55 4.17
N LYS A 101 3.84 3.59 4.81
CA LYS A 101 4.50 2.46 4.16
C LYS A 101 3.46 1.37 3.93
N ALA A 102 3.28 0.96 2.68
CA ALA A 102 2.43 -0.20 2.36
C ALA A 102 2.93 -1.45 3.10
N VAL A 103 1.99 -2.33 3.49
CA VAL A 103 2.10 -3.49 4.43
C VAL A 103 3.19 -4.54 4.09
N SER A 104 3.98 -4.32 3.05
CA SER A 104 4.89 -5.31 2.43
C SER A 104 6.35 -5.26 2.89
N ARG A 105 6.85 -4.25 3.64
CA ARG A 105 8.30 -4.11 3.91
C ARG A 105 8.67 -3.65 5.33
N SER A 106 9.83 -4.15 5.79
CA SER A 106 10.59 -3.82 7.02
C SER A 106 9.82 -3.85 8.34
N CYS A 107 10.07 -4.88 9.16
CA CYS A 107 9.62 -4.97 10.56
C CYS A 107 10.37 -4.05 11.54
N GLU A 108 10.99 -2.97 11.04
CA GLU A 108 11.80 -2.04 11.83
C GLU A 108 10.94 -0.93 12.48
N ASP A 109 9.81 -0.56 11.87
CA ASP A 109 8.88 0.43 12.43
C ASP A 109 7.87 -0.16 13.44
N ILE A 110 8.30 -1.09 14.30
CA ILE A 110 7.46 -1.57 15.42
C ILE A 110 7.62 -0.61 16.60
N ASP A 111 6.58 0.21 16.81
CA ASP A 111 6.45 1.11 17.96
C ASP A 111 6.69 0.38 19.29
N GLU A 112 7.54 0.96 20.14
CA GLU A 112 7.96 0.46 21.46
C GLU A 112 6.77 0.15 22.38
N ALA A 113 5.69 0.92 22.28
CA ALA A 113 4.45 0.64 23.01
C ALA A 113 3.89 -0.75 22.65
N THR A 114 3.95 -1.13 21.37
CA THR A 114 3.49 -2.45 20.86
C THR A 114 4.27 -3.61 21.47
N LEU A 115 5.58 -3.45 21.67
CA LEU A 115 6.44 -4.46 22.31
C LEU A 115 6.03 -4.65 23.77
N SER A 116 5.91 -3.57 24.55
CA SER A 116 5.51 -3.65 25.96
C SER A 116 4.11 -4.25 26.14
N TYR A 117 3.15 -3.96 25.25
CA TYR A 117 1.83 -4.59 25.30
C TYR A 117 1.87 -6.10 25.01
N ALA A 118 2.77 -6.57 24.15
CA ALA A 118 2.96 -7.99 23.87
C ALA A 118 3.56 -8.76 25.08
N GLU A 119 4.52 -8.16 25.81
CA GLU A 119 5.07 -8.71 27.05
C GLU A 119 3.99 -8.82 28.13
N ILE A 120 3.23 -7.74 28.34
CA ILE A 120 2.10 -7.66 29.26
C ILE A 120 1.06 -8.76 28.98
N LYS A 121 0.69 -8.93 27.70
CA LYS A 121 -0.23 -9.95 27.19
C LYS A 121 0.25 -11.39 27.45
N ALA A 122 1.56 -11.63 27.37
CA ALA A 122 2.17 -12.92 27.71
C ALA A 122 2.19 -13.22 29.22
N VAL A 123 2.38 -12.20 30.06
CA VAL A 123 2.35 -12.34 31.54
C VAL A 123 0.93 -12.53 32.07
N ALA A 124 -0.06 -11.89 31.43
CA ALA A 124 -1.41 -11.74 31.98
C ALA A 124 -2.41 -12.85 31.61
N THR A 125 -2.23 -13.55 30.48
CA THR A 125 -3.24 -14.48 29.95
C THR A 125 -3.58 -15.61 30.92
N GLY A 126 -2.65 -16.54 31.19
CA GLY A 126 -2.84 -17.68 32.11
C GLY A 126 -3.84 -18.76 31.65
N ASN A 127 -5.00 -18.35 31.12
CA ASN A 127 -5.99 -19.22 30.47
C ASN A 127 -5.45 -19.71 29.10
N PRO A 128 -5.35 -21.04 28.87
CA PRO A 128 -4.89 -21.60 27.60
C PRO A 128 -5.70 -21.17 26.38
N LEU A 129 -7.03 -20.99 26.50
CA LEU A 129 -7.92 -20.67 25.38
C LEU A 129 -7.65 -19.28 24.81
N ILE A 130 -7.36 -18.29 25.67
CA ILE A 130 -7.01 -16.93 25.23
C ILE A 130 -5.64 -16.93 24.53
N LYS A 131 -4.67 -17.71 25.03
CA LYS A 131 -3.36 -17.88 24.39
C LYS A 131 -3.51 -18.55 23.01
N GLU A 132 -4.26 -19.64 22.92
CA GLU A 132 -4.50 -20.34 21.65
C GLU A 132 -5.18 -19.41 20.64
N LYS A 133 -6.21 -18.66 21.06
CA LYS A 133 -6.88 -17.66 20.22
C LYS A 133 -5.93 -16.61 19.68
N MET A 134 -4.99 -16.10 20.49
CA MET A 134 -3.98 -15.13 20.01
C MET A 134 -3.06 -15.72 18.94
N GLU A 135 -2.66 -16.99 19.08
CA GLU A 135 -1.81 -17.68 18.10
C GLU A 135 -2.58 -17.93 16.79
N ILE A 136 -3.83 -18.40 16.89
CA ILE A 136 -4.74 -18.58 15.76
C ILE A 136 -5.09 -17.25 15.07
N ASP A 137 -5.37 -16.17 15.80
CA ASP A 137 -5.69 -14.85 15.25
C ASP A 137 -4.52 -14.30 14.42
N ASN A 138 -3.27 -14.48 14.89
CA ASN A 138 -2.06 -14.09 14.17
C ASN A 138 -1.87 -14.92 12.89
N ASP A 139 -2.03 -16.25 12.96
CA ASP A 139 -1.94 -17.11 11.79
C ASP A 139 -3.02 -16.78 10.76
N VAL A 140 -4.27 -16.55 11.18
CA VAL A 140 -5.37 -16.14 10.29
C VAL A 140 -5.07 -14.79 9.63
N GLN A 141 -4.48 -13.82 10.33
CA GLN A 141 -4.06 -12.56 9.72
C GLN A 141 -2.96 -12.77 8.67
N ARG A 142 -1.92 -13.54 8.99
CA ARG A 142 -0.82 -13.91 8.07
C ARG A 142 -1.38 -14.59 6.81
N LEU A 143 -2.24 -15.57 6.98
CA LEU A 143 -2.83 -16.37 5.90
C LEU A 143 -3.79 -15.55 5.03
N LYS A 144 -4.56 -14.61 5.62
CA LYS A 144 -5.39 -13.65 4.87
C LYS A 144 -4.55 -12.69 4.02
N LEU A 145 -3.40 -12.22 4.51
CA LEU A 145 -2.47 -11.39 3.72
C LEU A 145 -1.86 -12.18 2.54
N LEU A 146 -1.45 -13.44 2.77
CA LEU A 146 -0.96 -14.33 1.71
C LEU A 146 -2.04 -14.61 0.66
N LYS A 147 -3.28 -14.86 1.10
CA LYS A 147 -4.44 -15.09 0.22
C LYS A 147 -4.76 -13.85 -0.63
N ALA A 148 -4.79 -12.66 -0.03
CA ALA A 148 -4.99 -11.40 -0.75
C ALA A 148 -3.88 -11.12 -1.78
N SER A 149 -2.62 -11.44 -1.47
CA SER A 149 -1.50 -11.34 -2.42
C SER A 149 -1.68 -12.31 -3.60
N TYR A 150 -2.07 -13.55 -3.33
CA TYR A 150 -2.35 -14.58 -4.34
C TYR A 150 -3.52 -14.18 -5.25
N ASP A 151 -4.62 -13.64 -4.71
CA ASP A 151 -5.76 -13.21 -5.52
C ASP A 151 -5.42 -11.98 -6.38
N ASN A 152 -4.67 -11.02 -5.86
CA ASN A 152 -4.12 -9.91 -6.64
C ASN A 152 -3.20 -10.40 -7.79
N GLN A 153 -2.36 -11.42 -7.51
CA GLN A 153 -1.53 -12.04 -8.54
C GLN A 153 -2.39 -12.75 -9.61
N ARG A 154 -3.47 -13.46 -9.22
CA ARG A 154 -4.40 -14.07 -10.19
C ARG A 154 -5.04 -13.05 -11.12
N TYR A 155 -5.51 -11.90 -10.63
CA TYR A 155 -6.09 -10.86 -11.49
C TYR A 155 -5.07 -10.33 -12.51
N GLY A 156 -3.83 -10.06 -12.08
CA GLY A 156 -2.76 -9.63 -12.99
C GLY A 156 -2.39 -10.70 -14.04
N LEU A 157 -2.39 -11.98 -13.66
CA LEU A 157 -2.18 -13.10 -14.59
C LEU A 157 -3.34 -13.27 -15.57
N GLN A 158 -4.58 -13.07 -15.12
CA GLN A 158 -5.78 -13.12 -15.95
C GLN A 158 -5.78 -12.02 -17.02
N ASP A 159 -5.52 -10.77 -16.65
CA ASP A 159 -5.39 -9.66 -17.61
C ASP A 159 -4.21 -9.87 -18.57
N ASN A 160 -3.11 -10.46 -18.09
CA ASN A 160 -1.98 -10.87 -18.92
C ASN A 160 -2.42 -11.83 -20.04
N PHE A 161 -2.97 -13.01 -19.71
CA PHE A 161 -3.29 -14.02 -20.73
C PHE A 161 -4.58 -13.75 -21.51
N MET A 162 -5.54 -12.99 -20.96
CA MET A 162 -6.84 -12.77 -21.59
C MET A 162 -6.91 -11.49 -22.44
N ILE A 163 -6.13 -10.46 -22.11
CA ILE A 163 -6.18 -9.15 -22.78
C ILE A 163 -4.83 -8.77 -23.38
N LYS A 164 -3.77 -8.73 -22.56
CA LYS A 164 -2.47 -8.14 -22.93
C LYS A 164 -1.74 -8.98 -23.99
N TYR A 165 -1.43 -10.25 -23.70
CA TYR A 165 -0.67 -11.09 -24.62
C TYR A 165 -1.41 -11.40 -25.92
N PRO A 166 -2.72 -11.74 -25.94
CA PRO A 166 -3.47 -11.90 -27.19
C PRO A 166 -3.44 -10.66 -28.09
N LYS A 167 -3.56 -9.46 -27.50
CA LYS A 167 -3.47 -8.19 -28.23
C LYS A 167 -2.06 -7.94 -28.79
N LEU A 168 -1.02 -8.20 -27.99
CA LEU A 168 0.37 -8.07 -28.42
C LEU A 168 0.74 -9.05 -29.54
N ILE A 169 0.32 -10.32 -29.41
CA ILE A 169 0.49 -11.35 -30.45
C ILE A 169 -0.20 -10.90 -31.74
N LYS A 170 -1.48 -10.48 -31.67
CA LYS A 170 -2.24 -10.01 -32.84
C LYS A 170 -1.56 -8.83 -33.54
N THR A 171 -1.18 -7.78 -32.81
CA THR A 171 -0.52 -6.62 -33.43
C THR A 171 0.89 -6.95 -33.93
N ALA A 172 1.57 -7.95 -33.37
CA ALA A 172 2.86 -8.41 -33.88
C ALA A 172 2.72 -9.29 -35.14
N THR A 173 1.72 -10.17 -35.23
CA THR A 173 1.46 -10.99 -36.43
C THR A 173 0.92 -10.16 -37.59
N GLU A 174 0.07 -9.16 -37.32
CA GLU A 174 -0.38 -8.17 -38.32
C GLU A 174 0.82 -7.40 -38.90
N LYS A 175 1.77 -6.97 -38.06
CA LYS A 175 3.01 -6.33 -38.52
C LYS A 175 3.91 -7.28 -39.28
N LEU A 176 4.10 -8.51 -38.80
CA LEU A 176 4.92 -9.53 -39.47
C LEU A 176 4.39 -9.84 -40.89
N ALA A 177 3.07 -9.87 -41.08
CA ALA A 177 2.47 -10.03 -42.41
C ALA A 177 2.87 -8.87 -43.35
N ASN A 178 2.73 -7.62 -42.90
CA ASN A 178 3.12 -6.45 -43.69
C ASN A 178 4.63 -6.44 -44.00
N VAL A 179 5.49 -6.75 -43.03
CA VAL A 179 6.96 -6.80 -43.23
C VAL A 179 7.33 -7.91 -44.22
N ARG A 180 6.69 -9.08 -44.16
CA ARG A 180 6.88 -10.18 -45.13
C ARG A 180 6.40 -9.83 -46.55
N GLU A 181 5.50 -8.86 -46.71
CA GLU A 181 5.11 -8.32 -48.02
C GLU A 181 6.06 -7.21 -48.51
N ASP A 182 6.50 -6.33 -47.61
CA ASP A 182 7.52 -5.32 -47.90
C ASP A 182 8.84 -5.97 -48.36
N VAL A 183 9.29 -7.03 -47.68
CA VAL A 183 10.48 -7.80 -48.08
C VAL A 183 10.31 -8.44 -49.47
N LYS A 184 9.12 -8.95 -49.82
CA LYS A 184 8.85 -9.46 -51.18
C LYS A 184 8.88 -8.36 -52.25
N ALA A 185 8.39 -7.17 -51.92
CA ALA A 185 8.46 -6.01 -52.82
C ALA A 185 9.92 -5.57 -53.03
N ARG A 186 10.70 -5.48 -51.94
CA ARG A 186 12.14 -5.22 -51.95
C ARG A 186 12.90 -6.24 -52.81
N ASP A 187 12.69 -7.52 -52.57
CA ASP A 187 13.41 -8.61 -53.27
C ASP A 187 13.12 -8.60 -54.77
N LYS A 188 11.89 -8.22 -55.18
CA LYS A 188 11.55 -7.99 -56.58
C LYS A 188 12.23 -6.75 -57.16
N GLU A 189 12.21 -5.62 -56.45
CA GLU A 189 12.87 -4.38 -56.91
C GLU A 189 14.39 -4.53 -56.99
N LEU A 190 15.03 -5.35 -56.15
CA LEU A 190 16.45 -5.68 -56.25
C LEU A 190 16.80 -6.57 -57.46
N ILE A 191 15.84 -7.32 -57.99
CA ILE A 191 15.99 -8.11 -59.22
C ILE A 191 15.72 -7.24 -60.47
N ASP A 192 14.66 -6.43 -60.43
CA ASP A 192 14.25 -5.59 -61.56
C ASP A 192 15.17 -4.35 -61.72
N ASN A 193 15.67 -3.77 -60.61
CA ASN A 193 16.44 -2.52 -60.54
C ASN A 193 17.65 -2.63 -59.58
N PRO A 194 18.74 -3.33 -59.96
CA PRO A 194 19.87 -3.62 -59.07
C PRO A 194 20.86 -2.45 -58.86
N GLU A 195 20.80 -1.39 -59.66
CA GLU A 195 21.65 -0.20 -59.50
C GLU A 195 21.05 0.81 -58.51
N PHE A 196 21.89 1.51 -57.76
CA PHE A 196 21.46 2.53 -56.79
C PHE A 196 20.71 3.67 -57.50
N ALA A 197 19.44 3.89 -57.12
CA ALA A 197 18.65 5.01 -57.61
C ALA A 197 17.75 5.59 -56.50
N ILE A 198 17.90 6.89 -56.24
CA ILE A 198 17.08 7.63 -55.26
C ILE A 198 16.40 8.83 -55.91
N THR A 199 15.09 8.96 -55.70
CA THR A 199 14.33 10.13 -56.16
C THR A 199 14.11 11.08 -55.00
N ILE A 200 14.64 12.31 -55.08
CA ILE A 200 14.39 13.38 -54.09
C ILE A 200 13.56 14.47 -54.76
N GLY A 201 12.39 14.77 -54.20
CA GLY A 201 11.41 15.69 -54.76
C GLY A 201 10.88 15.25 -56.13
N LYS A 202 11.51 15.75 -57.21
CA LYS A 202 11.17 15.45 -58.61
C LYS A 202 12.36 14.95 -59.46
N ALA A 203 13.56 14.85 -58.88
CA ALA A 203 14.77 14.45 -59.57
C ALA A 203 15.26 13.10 -59.04
N THR A 204 15.82 12.28 -59.93
CA THR A 204 16.40 10.98 -59.59
C THR A 204 17.91 11.04 -59.74
N TYR A 205 18.62 10.48 -58.76
CA TYR A 205 20.07 10.51 -58.63
C TYR A 205 20.59 9.07 -58.56
N THR A 206 21.55 8.75 -59.42
CA THR A 206 22.28 7.47 -59.43
C THR A 206 23.61 7.55 -58.68
N GLU A 207 24.06 8.75 -58.32
CA GLU A 207 25.27 8.96 -57.52
C GLU A 207 24.95 9.19 -56.04
N ARG A 208 25.65 8.47 -55.16
CA ARG A 208 25.42 8.52 -53.70
C ARG A 208 25.77 9.88 -53.09
N VAL A 209 26.74 10.60 -53.68
CA VAL A 209 27.15 11.94 -53.22
C VAL A 209 26.05 12.96 -53.52
N ASP A 210 25.52 12.96 -54.74
CA ASP A 210 24.50 13.91 -55.19
C ASP A 210 23.16 13.65 -54.49
N GLY A 211 22.72 12.38 -54.47
CA GLY A 211 21.52 11.96 -53.76
C GLY A 211 21.60 12.27 -52.25
N GLY A 212 22.74 12.00 -51.62
CA GLY A 212 23.00 12.34 -50.22
C GLY A 212 22.95 13.85 -49.94
N THR A 213 23.53 14.66 -50.84
CA THR A 213 23.57 16.12 -50.68
C THR A 213 22.16 16.72 -50.83
N MET A 214 21.42 16.27 -51.84
CA MET A 214 20.03 16.70 -52.08
C MET A 214 19.08 16.21 -50.99
N MET A 215 19.32 15.03 -50.40
CA MET A 215 18.58 14.56 -49.22
C MET A 215 18.81 15.50 -48.03
N LEU A 216 20.07 15.86 -47.72
CA LEU A 216 20.37 16.80 -46.62
C LEU A 216 19.82 18.21 -46.88
N GLU A 217 19.81 18.69 -48.13
CA GLU A 217 19.18 19.97 -48.47
C GLU A 217 17.65 19.90 -48.27
N ALA A 218 16.99 18.81 -48.68
CA ALA A 218 15.57 18.58 -48.42
C ALA A 218 15.25 18.49 -46.91
N ILE A 219 16.08 17.77 -46.15
CA ILE A 219 16.00 17.70 -44.68
C ILE A 219 16.11 19.11 -44.08
N SER A 220 17.03 19.95 -44.54
CA SER A 220 17.20 21.30 -43.99
C SER A 220 15.90 22.12 -44.03
N LYS A 221 15.12 21.97 -45.11
CA LYS A 221 13.84 22.65 -45.38
C LYS A 221 12.63 22.06 -44.63
N CYS A 222 12.74 20.86 -44.05
CA CYS A 222 11.66 20.24 -43.27
C CYS A 222 11.49 20.92 -41.90
N LYS A 223 10.26 21.03 -41.37
CA LYS A 223 9.99 21.59 -40.04
C LYS A 223 10.27 20.58 -38.92
N THR A 224 10.62 21.07 -37.73
CA THR A 224 10.72 20.26 -36.51
C THR A 224 9.33 19.87 -36.01
N GLY A 225 9.15 18.60 -35.64
CA GLY A 225 7.87 18.04 -35.17
C GLY A 225 6.91 17.55 -36.27
N GLU A 226 7.23 17.73 -37.56
CA GLU A 226 6.44 17.23 -38.70
C GLU A 226 7.18 16.09 -39.42
N THR A 227 6.47 14.98 -39.72
CA THR A 227 7.02 13.93 -40.61
C THR A 227 6.77 14.32 -42.07
N THR A 228 7.83 14.62 -42.81
CA THR A 228 7.76 15.17 -44.17
C THR A 228 8.23 14.15 -45.19
N ALA A 229 7.42 13.85 -46.21
CA ALA A 229 7.86 13.04 -47.35
C ALA A 229 8.83 13.84 -48.23
N ILE A 230 10.03 13.31 -48.48
CA ILE A 230 11.09 13.98 -49.25
C ILE A 230 11.39 13.29 -50.59
N GLY A 231 10.99 12.03 -50.77
CA GLY A 231 11.40 11.25 -51.94
C GLY A 231 10.90 9.82 -51.98
N LYS A 232 11.57 9.00 -52.81
CA LYS A 232 11.38 7.55 -52.92
C LYS A 232 12.71 6.83 -53.13
N PHE A 233 12.79 5.59 -52.67
CA PHE A 233 13.96 4.72 -52.79
C PHE A 233 13.50 3.29 -53.10
N HIS A 234 13.91 2.74 -54.25
CA HIS A 234 13.50 1.42 -54.76
C HIS A 234 12.02 1.06 -54.49
N GLY A 235 11.10 1.95 -54.90
CA GLY A 235 9.65 1.79 -54.74
C GLY A 235 9.04 2.31 -53.43
N PHE A 236 9.80 2.33 -52.33
CA PHE A 236 9.34 2.78 -51.01
C PHE A 236 9.26 4.31 -50.92
N GLU A 237 8.34 4.82 -50.09
CA GLU A 237 8.27 6.26 -49.76
C GLU A 237 9.33 6.62 -48.72
N LEU A 238 10.08 7.70 -48.95
CA LEU A 238 11.13 8.17 -48.07
C LEU A 238 10.70 9.47 -47.38
N LEU A 239 10.59 9.42 -46.05
CA LEU A 239 10.22 10.53 -45.20
C LEU A 239 11.32 10.89 -44.20
N VAL A 240 11.20 12.08 -43.62
CA VAL A 240 12.08 12.63 -42.58
C VAL A 240 11.24 13.05 -41.40
N GLU A 241 11.67 12.66 -40.20
CA GLU A 241 11.08 13.05 -38.92
C GLU A 241 12.14 13.82 -38.12
N LYS A 242 11.91 15.13 -37.94
CA LYS A 242 12.78 15.99 -37.14
C LYS A 242 12.29 16.05 -35.69
N ASN A 243 13.07 15.54 -34.75
CA ASN A 243 12.75 15.64 -33.32
C ASN A 243 13.26 16.97 -32.72
N PHE A 244 12.68 17.41 -31.59
CA PHE A 244 13.06 18.61 -30.84
C PHE A 244 14.42 18.51 -30.11
N LEU A 245 15.16 17.42 -30.32
CA LEU A 245 16.47 17.12 -29.73
C LEU A 245 17.60 17.16 -30.79
N ASP A 246 17.36 17.81 -31.93
CA ASP A 246 18.19 17.87 -33.15
C ASP A 246 18.57 16.51 -33.79
N ILE A 247 18.20 15.38 -33.18
CA ILE A 247 18.25 14.05 -33.78
C ILE A 247 17.17 13.96 -34.87
N ASN A 248 17.63 13.79 -36.12
CA ASN A 248 16.78 13.61 -37.29
C ASN A 248 16.70 12.12 -37.65
N TYR A 249 15.51 11.63 -37.96
CA TYR A 249 15.28 10.26 -38.42
C TYR A 249 14.87 10.25 -39.89
N MET A 250 15.39 9.30 -40.65
CA MET A 250 14.82 8.89 -41.93
C MET A 250 13.81 7.75 -41.69
N VAL A 251 12.73 7.76 -42.45
CA VAL A 251 11.68 6.74 -42.39
C VAL A 251 11.45 6.21 -43.80
N LEU A 252 11.68 4.91 -44.00
CA LEU A 252 11.19 4.19 -45.17
C LEU A 252 9.79 3.67 -44.87
N ARG A 253 8.82 3.97 -45.75
CA ARG A 253 7.43 3.52 -45.65
C ARG A 253 7.07 2.64 -46.85
N GLY A 254 6.73 1.39 -46.54
CA GLY A 254 6.01 0.47 -47.42
C GLY A 254 4.58 0.27 -46.88
N LYS A 255 4.18 -0.98 -46.67
CA LYS A 255 3.03 -1.34 -45.81
C LYS A 255 3.33 -1.15 -44.33
N THR A 256 4.61 -1.04 -43.97
CA THR A 256 5.11 -0.74 -42.62
C THR A 256 6.14 0.38 -42.66
N GLU A 257 6.40 1.01 -41.50
CA GLU A 257 7.39 2.09 -41.35
C GLU A 257 8.65 1.58 -40.64
N TYR A 258 9.80 1.84 -41.25
CA TYR A 258 11.13 1.48 -40.75
C TYR A 258 11.92 2.76 -40.53
N LYS A 259 12.52 2.94 -39.35
CA LYS A 259 13.19 4.19 -38.96
C LYS A 259 14.68 3.96 -38.71
N ALA A 260 15.51 4.86 -39.24
CA ALA A 260 16.93 4.96 -38.89
C ALA A 260 17.28 6.41 -38.55
N GLU A 261 18.20 6.60 -37.61
CA GLU A 261 18.81 7.91 -37.35
C GLU A 261 19.61 8.35 -38.59
N LEU A 262 19.54 9.62 -39.01
CA LEU A 262 20.32 10.17 -40.11
C LEU A 262 21.84 10.25 -39.82
N SER A 263 22.64 10.64 -40.81
CA SER A 263 24.06 10.99 -40.63
C SER A 263 24.28 12.46 -40.97
N THR A 264 25.30 13.08 -40.39
CA THR A 264 25.80 14.40 -40.80
C THR A 264 26.53 14.38 -42.15
N SER A 265 26.87 13.19 -42.65
CA SER A 265 27.50 13.00 -43.97
C SER A 265 26.46 12.68 -45.06
N PRO A 266 26.57 13.28 -46.27
CA PRO A 266 25.76 12.89 -47.44
C PRO A 266 25.82 11.38 -47.72
N VAL A 267 27.03 10.85 -47.83
CA VAL A 267 27.29 9.42 -48.13
C VAL A 267 26.94 8.55 -46.93
N GLY A 268 27.22 9.02 -45.70
CA GLY A 268 26.86 8.29 -44.48
C GLY A 268 25.35 8.11 -44.33
N SER A 269 24.54 9.07 -44.79
CA SER A 269 23.09 8.94 -44.81
C SER A 269 22.63 7.94 -45.88
N MET A 270 23.22 7.94 -47.07
CA MET A 270 22.91 6.95 -48.11
C MET A 270 23.26 5.53 -47.68
N VAL A 271 24.41 5.30 -47.05
CA VAL A 271 24.78 3.97 -46.52
C VAL A 271 23.83 3.52 -45.40
N LYS A 272 23.39 4.44 -44.51
CA LYS A 272 22.36 4.11 -43.51
C LYS A 272 21.01 3.76 -44.16
N LEU A 273 20.64 4.40 -45.27
CA LEU A 273 19.42 4.12 -46.04
C LEU A 273 19.47 2.76 -46.75
N GLU A 274 20.59 2.46 -47.41
CA GLU A 274 20.87 1.16 -48.02
C GLU A 274 20.82 0.03 -46.97
N ASN A 275 21.44 0.24 -45.80
CA ASN A 275 21.38 -0.72 -44.70
C ASN A 275 19.97 -0.92 -44.14
N LEU A 276 19.15 0.14 -44.04
CA LEU A 276 17.75 0.04 -43.58
C LEU A 276 16.89 -0.77 -44.55
N PHE A 277 17.12 -0.63 -45.86
CA PHE A 277 16.43 -1.37 -46.92
C PHE A 277 16.90 -2.84 -47.01
N ASN A 278 18.20 -3.09 -46.90
CA ASN A 278 18.75 -4.44 -46.90
C ASN A 278 18.40 -5.20 -45.61
N GLY A 279 18.38 -4.52 -44.47
CA GLY A 279 18.01 -5.07 -43.16
C GLY A 279 16.52 -5.30 -42.92
N LEU A 280 15.64 -5.08 -43.91
CA LEU A 280 14.19 -5.33 -43.74
C LEU A 280 13.87 -6.77 -43.30
N HIS A 281 14.70 -7.75 -43.68
CA HIS A 281 14.53 -9.14 -43.22
C HIS A 281 14.80 -9.34 -41.72
N GLU A 282 15.66 -8.54 -41.08
CA GLU A 282 15.97 -8.68 -39.65
C GLU A 282 14.73 -8.38 -38.78
N ASN A 283 13.81 -7.56 -39.30
CA ASN A 283 12.52 -7.29 -38.68
C ASN A 283 11.58 -8.51 -38.70
N ILE A 284 11.76 -9.46 -39.64
CA ILE A 284 11.04 -10.74 -39.65
C ILE A 284 11.52 -11.58 -38.47
N ASP A 285 12.83 -11.86 -38.39
CA ASP A 285 13.43 -12.65 -37.30
C ASP A 285 13.13 -12.06 -35.91
N PHE A 286 13.17 -10.74 -35.78
CA PHE A 286 12.86 -10.03 -34.56
C PHE A 286 11.38 -10.14 -34.17
N LEU A 287 10.45 -9.97 -35.12
CA LEU A 287 9.02 -10.09 -34.85
C LEU A 287 8.61 -11.54 -34.55
N GLU A 288 9.22 -12.53 -35.22
CA GLU A 288 8.94 -13.95 -34.99
C GLU A 288 9.37 -14.38 -33.58
N LYS A 289 10.62 -14.09 -33.16
CA LYS A 289 11.09 -14.34 -31.78
C LYS A 289 10.25 -13.60 -30.73
N LYS A 290 9.71 -12.44 -31.08
CA LYS A 290 8.86 -11.64 -30.20
C LYS A 290 7.42 -12.19 -30.09
N ILE A 291 6.89 -12.78 -31.16
CA ILE A 291 5.61 -13.50 -31.13
C ILE A 291 5.76 -14.78 -30.31
N GLU A 292 6.84 -15.55 -30.52
CA GLU A 292 7.20 -16.72 -29.73
C GLU A 292 7.32 -16.37 -28.24
N GLN A 293 8.06 -15.30 -27.89
CA GLN A 293 8.14 -14.82 -26.52
C GLN A 293 6.76 -14.49 -25.93
N TYR A 294 5.89 -13.79 -26.67
CA TYR A 294 4.54 -13.47 -26.18
C TYR A 294 3.61 -14.68 -26.07
N GLN A 295 3.85 -15.75 -26.83
CA GLN A 295 3.16 -17.04 -26.68
C GLN A 295 3.64 -17.78 -25.43
N ASN A 296 4.96 -17.87 -25.23
CA ASN A 296 5.57 -18.46 -24.04
C ASN A 296 5.15 -17.73 -22.74
N ASP A 297 5.16 -16.39 -22.76
CA ASP A 297 4.67 -15.55 -21.66
C ASP A 297 3.17 -15.79 -21.34
N LEU A 298 2.35 -16.04 -22.37
CA LEU A 298 0.91 -16.31 -22.24
C LEU A 298 0.68 -17.68 -21.59
N GLU A 299 1.36 -18.72 -22.08
CA GLU A 299 1.25 -20.07 -21.51
C GLU A 299 1.82 -20.13 -20.09
N ALA A 300 2.93 -19.45 -19.81
CA ALA A 300 3.47 -19.29 -18.46
C ALA A 300 2.48 -18.55 -17.54
N SER A 301 1.87 -17.45 -18.01
CA SER A 301 0.86 -16.70 -17.24
C SER A 301 -0.36 -17.56 -16.89
N LYS A 302 -0.80 -18.42 -17.83
CA LYS A 302 -1.90 -19.36 -17.62
C LYS A 302 -1.52 -20.48 -16.65
N THR A 303 -0.33 -21.08 -16.82
CA THR A 303 0.18 -22.14 -15.94
C THR A 303 0.37 -21.65 -14.51
N GLU A 304 0.79 -20.39 -14.32
CA GLU A 304 0.87 -19.75 -13.00
C GLU A 304 -0.53 -19.48 -12.41
N TYR A 305 -1.49 -19.08 -13.25
CA TYR A 305 -2.88 -18.85 -12.84
C TYR A 305 -3.62 -20.14 -12.46
N ASP A 306 -3.29 -21.28 -13.05
CA ASP A 306 -3.93 -22.55 -12.74
C ASP A 306 -3.37 -23.20 -11.43
N LYS A 307 -2.31 -22.65 -10.83
CA LYS A 307 -1.80 -23.09 -9.52
C LYS A 307 -2.79 -22.74 -8.38
N PRO A 308 -3.10 -23.67 -7.47
CA PRO A 308 -3.93 -23.39 -6.30
C PRO A 308 -3.17 -22.60 -5.22
N PHE A 309 -3.90 -21.99 -4.29
CA PHE A 309 -3.32 -21.33 -3.12
C PHE A 309 -2.80 -22.37 -2.12
N ALA A 310 -1.47 -22.44 -1.95
CA ALA A 310 -0.81 -23.50 -1.18
C ALA A 310 -1.29 -23.62 0.29
N TYR A 311 -1.77 -22.54 0.89
CA TYR A 311 -2.24 -22.50 2.28
C TYR A 311 -3.77 -22.45 2.40
N SER A 312 -4.53 -22.95 1.40
CA SER A 312 -6.00 -22.93 1.45
C SER A 312 -6.54 -23.73 2.63
N THR A 313 -6.07 -24.96 2.80
CA THR A 313 -6.52 -25.86 3.89
C THR A 313 -6.10 -25.31 5.25
N GLU A 314 -4.86 -24.81 5.40
CA GLU A 314 -4.41 -24.17 6.66
C GLU A 314 -5.28 -22.94 7.00
N LEU A 315 -5.63 -22.10 6.02
CA LEU A 315 -6.51 -20.94 6.24
C LEU A 315 -7.92 -21.37 6.66
N GLU A 316 -8.48 -22.41 6.05
CA GLU A 316 -9.82 -22.93 6.38
C GLU A 316 -9.84 -23.58 7.78
N GLU A 317 -8.85 -24.41 8.13
CA GLU A 317 -8.68 -25.00 9.46
C GLU A 317 -8.50 -23.93 10.55
N LYS A 318 -7.63 -22.94 10.32
CA LYS A 318 -7.38 -21.85 11.27
C LYS A 318 -8.61 -20.94 11.43
N LEU A 319 -9.40 -20.72 10.37
CA LEU A 319 -10.67 -19.99 10.44
C LEU A 319 -11.75 -20.76 11.21
N ALA A 320 -11.85 -22.08 11.00
CA ALA A 320 -12.75 -22.93 11.77
C ALA A 320 -12.38 -22.89 13.27
N ARG A 321 -11.10 -23.05 13.60
CA ARG A 321 -10.61 -23.00 14.98
C ARG A 321 -10.76 -21.62 15.63
N GLN A 322 -10.61 -20.54 14.87
CA GLN A 322 -10.92 -19.17 15.30
C GLN A 322 -12.40 -19.04 15.71
N CYS A 323 -13.32 -19.64 14.93
CA CYS A 323 -14.75 -19.65 15.24
C CYS A 323 -15.06 -20.45 16.52
N GLU A 324 -14.48 -21.65 16.66
CA GLU A 324 -14.61 -22.47 17.87
C GLU A 324 -14.14 -21.76 19.14
N LEU A 325 -12.94 -21.15 19.10
CA LEU A 325 -12.36 -20.45 20.24
C LEU A 325 -13.13 -19.18 20.61
N ASN A 326 -13.74 -18.49 19.63
CA ASN A 326 -14.68 -17.40 19.91
C ASN A 326 -15.89 -17.93 20.70
N ALA A 327 -16.58 -18.95 20.18
CA ALA A 327 -17.76 -19.51 20.84
C ALA A 327 -17.47 -20.08 22.24
N GLN A 328 -16.30 -20.70 22.44
CA GLN A 328 -15.87 -21.19 23.75
C GLN A 328 -15.63 -20.06 24.75
N LEU A 329 -14.96 -18.97 24.34
CA LEU A 329 -14.71 -17.81 25.21
C LEU A 329 -16.00 -17.01 25.48
N ASP A 330 -16.93 -16.92 24.54
CA ASP A 330 -18.24 -16.29 24.76
C ASP A 330 -19.07 -17.08 25.78
N LEU A 331 -19.00 -18.42 25.75
CA LEU A 331 -19.59 -19.31 26.77
C LEU A 331 -18.88 -19.25 28.13
N GLU A 332 -17.57 -19.05 28.16
CA GLU A 332 -16.79 -18.87 29.41
C GLU A 332 -17.11 -17.52 30.06
N ASN A 333 -17.17 -16.44 29.27
CA ASN A 333 -17.60 -15.11 29.71
C ASN A 333 -19.03 -15.12 30.27
N ALA A 334 -19.98 -15.80 29.62
CA ALA A 334 -21.36 -15.91 30.10
C ALA A 334 -21.45 -16.57 31.49
N LYS A 335 -20.69 -17.65 31.71
CA LYS A 335 -20.64 -18.34 33.02
C LYS A 335 -19.97 -17.50 34.11
N ALA A 336 -18.99 -16.68 33.77
CA ALA A 336 -18.36 -15.77 34.73
C ALA A 336 -19.35 -14.71 35.24
N VAL A 337 -20.26 -14.24 34.40
CA VAL A 337 -21.31 -13.27 34.79
C VAL A 337 -22.37 -13.90 35.71
N ASP A 338 -22.82 -15.13 35.42
CA ASP A 338 -23.75 -15.85 36.33
C ASP A 338 -23.11 -16.14 37.69
N ALA A 339 -21.79 -16.43 37.74
CA ALA A 339 -21.07 -16.70 38.97
C ALA A 339 -20.92 -15.46 39.87
N ASP A 340 -20.66 -14.28 39.28
CA ASP A 340 -20.54 -13.01 40.03
C ASP A 340 -21.91 -12.52 40.57
N LEU A 341 -23.01 -12.98 39.95
CA LEU A 341 -24.39 -12.75 40.41
C LEU A 341 -24.87 -13.76 41.48
N SER A 342 -24.08 -14.79 41.81
CA SER A 342 -24.46 -15.88 42.73
C SER A 342 -23.50 -16.03 43.93
N GLY A 343 -23.17 -14.90 44.57
CA GLY A 343 -22.58 -14.89 45.91
C GLY A 343 -23.49 -15.57 46.95
N PRO A 344 -22.93 -16.21 47.99
CA PRO A 344 -23.70 -17.05 48.92
C PRO A 344 -24.67 -16.23 49.79
N GLU A 345 -25.92 -16.66 49.87
CA GLU A 345 -26.90 -16.15 50.82
C GLU A 345 -26.53 -16.61 52.25
N GLU A 346 -25.89 -15.74 53.04
CA GLU A 346 -25.89 -15.89 54.49
C GLU A 346 -27.30 -15.63 55.02
N GLU A 347 -27.98 -16.67 55.51
CA GLU A 347 -29.19 -16.51 56.31
C GLU A 347 -28.88 -15.63 57.53
N ARG A 348 -29.51 -14.45 57.59
CA ARG A 348 -29.49 -13.59 58.77
C ARG A 348 -30.86 -13.58 59.39
N GLU A 349 -30.95 -14.20 60.56
CA GLU A 349 -32.13 -14.13 61.43
C GLU A 349 -32.50 -12.67 61.71
N ALA A 350 -33.80 -12.39 61.78
CA ALA A 350 -34.30 -11.06 62.10
C ALA A 350 -34.27 -10.83 63.62
N ASP A 351 -33.68 -9.72 64.06
CA ASP A 351 -33.97 -9.11 65.37
C ASP A 351 -34.53 -7.70 65.15
N ASP A 352 -35.68 -7.43 65.76
CA ASP A 352 -36.46 -6.22 65.55
C ASP A 352 -36.01 -5.12 66.51
N ARG A 353 -35.43 -4.03 65.99
CA ARG A 353 -35.38 -2.77 66.73
C ARG A 353 -35.30 -1.52 65.85
N MET A 354 -36.43 -0.84 65.75
CA MET A 354 -36.57 0.49 65.16
C MET A 354 -35.80 1.56 65.96
N GLU A 355 -35.18 2.51 65.25
CA GLU A 355 -35.33 3.98 65.37
C GLU A 355 -34.09 4.71 64.76
N ALA A 356 -34.19 5.81 64.01
CA ALA A 356 -35.38 6.51 63.48
C ALA A 356 -35.03 7.41 62.26
N ALA A 357 -36.07 7.78 61.50
CA ALA A 357 -36.17 8.96 60.61
C ALA A 357 -35.24 9.07 59.36
N ALA A 358 -35.70 9.47 58.17
CA ALA A 358 -37.08 9.72 57.68
C ALA A 358 -37.17 9.70 56.13
N ILE A 359 -38.41 9.69 55.63
CA ILE A 359 -38.86 9.77 54.21
C ILE A 359 -39.91 10.94 54.12
N VAL A 360 -40.46 11.46 53.00
CA VAL A 360 -40.76 10.97 51.64
C VAL A 360 -40.63 12.14 50.61
N ALA A 361 -39.93 11.90 49.47
CA ALA A 361 -40.08 12.57 48.15
C ALA A 361 -40.22 14.13 48.09
N GLU A 362 -40.79 14.83 47.09
CA GLU A 362 -41.41 14.60 45.75
C GLU A 362 -41.37 15.95 44.97
N ASP A 363 -41.41 16.14 43.63
CA ASP A 363 -41.25 15.34 42.39
C ASP A 363 -40.67 16.27 41.27
N LYS A 364 -40.72 15.84 40.01
CA LYS A 364 -40.43 16.54 38.75
C LYS A 364 -41.34 17.76 38.49
N GLY A 365 -40.85 18.69 37.66
CA GLY A 365 -41.65 19.75 37.05
C GLY A 365 -41.12 20.20 35.69
N THR A 366 -41.78 19.80 34.60
CA THR A 366 -41.53 20.30 33.24
C THR A 366 -42.34 21.56 32.95
N TYR A 367 -41.75 22.56 32.30
CA TYR A 367 -42.49 23.51 31.46
C TYR A 367 -41.69 23.96 30.23
N SER A 368 -42.37 24.66 29.31
CA SER A 368 -42.01 24.81 27.89
C SER A 368 -41.17 26.05 27.57
N ALA A 369 -40.59 26.05 26.36
CA ALA A 369 -39.86 27.17 25.75
C ALA A 369 -40.75 28.36 25.37
N ASP A 370 -40.12 29.53 25.20
CA ASP A 370 -40.42 30.45 24.09
C ASP A 370 -39.18 31.28 23.65
N ARG A 371 -39.34 32.19 22.70
CA ARG A 371 -38.31 32.77 21.81
C ARG A 371 -37.73 34.16 22.19
N GLU A 372 -36.67 34.50 21.42
CA GLU A 372 -36.18 35.85 21.06
C GLU A 372 -35.46 36.71 22.13
N GLY A 373 -34.38 37.43 21.73
CA GLY A 373 -33.59 38.22 22.68
C GLY A 373 -32.24 38.87 22.26
N ARG A 374 -32.03 39.21 20.98
CA ARG A 374 -31.00 40.14 20.42
C ARG A 374 -29.74 40.56 21.25
N THR A 375 -28.57 40.33 20.63
CA THR A 375 -27.37 41.22 20.58
C THR A 375 -26.71 41.72 21.87
N ARG A 376 -25.40 41.46 22.00
CA ARG A 376 -24.40 42.40 21.47
C ARG A 376 -23.13 41.70 20.97
#